data_AF-A0A947G5N6-F1
#
_entry.id   AF-A0A947G5N6-F1
#
_cell.length_a   1.000
_cell.length_b   1.000
_cell.length_c   1.000
_cell.angle_alpha   90.00
_cell.angle_beta   90.00
_cell.angle_gamma   90.00
#
_symmetry.space_group_name_H-M   'P 1'
#
loop_
_entity.id
_entity.type
_entity.pdbx_description
1 polymer ?
#
loop_
_entity_poly.entity_id
_entity_poly.type
_entity_poly.pdbx_seq_one_letter_code
_entity_poly.pdbx_strand_id
1 'polypeptide(L)'
;MLYRGSEQLRFPRHKPHQLPAFLPERRPADDGKTIPIPGYRQSRNYSCGFAATLMVARHFVPHTGALDLYRKLGTSRDGTRQTSIVRELRNLGLSANLRYDVDWERTVRE
;
A
#
# COMPACT_ATOMS: atom_id res chain seq x y z
N MET A 1 -17.43 41.66 -8.21
CA MET A 1 -17.40 40.21 -7.90
C MET A 1 -16.18 39.63 -8.59
N LEU A 2 -15.06 39.48 -7.88
CA LEU A 2 -13.79 39.02 -8.44
C LEU A 2 -13.44 37.67 -7.82
N TYR A 3 -13.39 36.62 -8.65
CA TYR A 3 -12.91 35.30 -8.30
C TYR A 3 -11.39 35.38 -8.06
N ARG A 4 -10.94 35.14 -6.83
CA ARG A 4 -9.53 35.08 -6.46
C ARG A 4 -9.05 33.65 -6.67
N GLY A 5 -8.22 33.45 -7.68
CA GLY A 5 -7.65 32.15 -8.02
C GLY A 5 -6.83 31.56 -6.88
N SER A 6 -7.02 30.27 -6.64
CA SER A 6 -6.24 29.46 -5.71
C SER A 6 -4.78 29.39 -6.15
N GLU A 7 -3.88 30.02 -5.39
CA GLU A 7 -2.45 29.80 -5.50
C GLU A 7 -2.14 28.33 -5.14
N GLN A 8 -1.88 27.53 -6.17
CA GLN A 8 -1.19 26.26 -6.00
C GLN A 8 0.20 26.58 -5.45
N LEU A 9 0.47 26.18 -4.21
CA LEU A 9 1.81 26.20 -3.59
C LEU A 9 2.78 25.46 -4.50
N ARG A 10 3.52 26.22 -5.32
CA ARG A 10 4.64 25.70 -6.11
C ARG A 10 5.81 25.49 -5.16
N PHE A 11 5.97 24.26 -4.66
CA PHE A 11 7.22 23.90 -4.02
C PHE A 11 8.35 24.08 -5.04
N PRO A 12 9.39 24.88 -4.77
CA PRO A 12 10.51 25.01 -5.66
C PRO A 12 11.14 23.62 -5.86
N ARG A 13 11.36 23.23 -7.12
CA ARG A 13 12.12 22.02 -7.46
C ARG A 13 13.57 22.25 -7.05
N HIS A 14 13.92 21.87 -5.82
CA HIS A 14 15.30 21.83 -5.38
C HIS A 14 16.08 20.85 -6.25
N LYS A 15 17.24 21.27 -6.74
CA LYS A 15 18.14 20.35 -7.43
C LYS A 15 18.68 19.33 -6.41
N PRO A 16 18.96 18.07 -6.79
CA PRO A 16 19.35 17.02 -5.83
C PRO A 16 20.53 17.39 -4.91
N HIS A 17 21.47 18.22 -5.39
CA HIS A 17 22.63 18.70 -4.63
C HIS A 17 22.34 19.84 -3.64
N GLN A 18 21.12 20.38 -3.63
CA GLN A 18 20.68 21.45 -2.73
C GLN A 18 19.92 20.91 -1.52
N LEU A 19 19.65 19.61 -1.48
CA LEU A 19 19.03 18.96 -0.33
C LEU A 19 20.13 18.62 0.69
N PRO A 20 19.82 18.66 1.99
CA PRO A 20 20.68 18.09 3.02
C PRO A 20 21.05 16.65 2.66
N ALA A 21 22.30 16.24 2.94
CA ALA A 21 22.76 14.87 2.69
C ALA A 21 21.87 13.81 3.36
N PHE A 22 21.17 14.21 4.43
CA PHE A 22 20.18 13.42 5.11
C PHE A 22 18.94 14.28 5.38
N LEU A 23 17.79 13.86 4.87
CA LEU A 23 16.50 14.33 5.35
C LEU A 23 16.09 13.41 6.50
N PRO A 24 15.77 13.93 7.69
CA PRO A 24 15.17 13.10 8.73
C PRO A 24 13.88 12.50 8.15
N GLU A 25 13.83 11.17 8.06
CA GLU A 25 12.60 10.46 7.76
C GLU A 25 11.57 10.84 8.84
N ARG A 26 10.64 11.73 8.49
CA ARG A 26 9.39 11.79 9.24
C ARG A 26 8.67 10.49 8.97
N ARG A 27 8.83 9.52 9.88
CA ARG A 27 7.88 8.42 9.98
C ARG A 27 6.52 9.08 10.25
N PRO A 28 5.52 8.92 9.38
CA PRO A 28 4.17 9.36 9.73
C PRO A 28 3.81 8.72 11.07
N ALA A 29 3.20 9.50 11.96
CA ALA A 29 2.68 8.96 13.21
C ALA A 29 1.76 7.78 12.85
N ASP A 30 2.02 6.63 13.44
CA ASP A 30 1.27 5.41 13.18
C ASP A 30 -0.06 5.51 13.92
N ASP A 31 -1.05 6.15 13.31
CA ASP A 31 -2.44 6.24 13.76
C ASP A 31 -3.32 5.17 13.09
N GLY A 32 -2.68 4.10 12.58
CA GLY A 32 -3.35 3.02 11.86
C GLY A 32 -4.45 2.39 12.69
N LYS A 33 -5.64 2.28 12.07
CA LYS A 33 -6.82 1.62 12.65
C LYS A 33 -7.06 0.30 11.95
N THR A 34 -7.50 -0.70 12.72
CA THR A 34 -7.98 -1.96 12.14
C THR A 34 -9.36 -1.75 11.51
N ILE A 35 -9.54 -2.21 10.27
CA ILE A 35 -10.81 -2.11 9.55
C ILE A 35 -11.33 -3.50 9.19
N PRO A 36 -12.66 -3.71 9.22
CA PRO A 36 -13.23 -4.99 8.79
C PRO A 36 -13.16 -5.12 7.27
N ILE A 37 -12.46 -6.14 6.78
CA ILE A 37 -12.41 -6.52 5.36
C ILE A 37 -13.06 -7.90 5.16
N PRO A 38 -13.85 -8.11 4.09
CA PRO A 38 -14.40 -9.42 3.79
C PRO A 38 -13.30 -10.48 3.61
N GLY A 39 -13.40 -11.58 4.37
CA GLY A 39 -12.44 -12.69 4.35
C GLY A 39 -12.53 -13.53 3.08
N TYR A 40 -11.39 -13.87 2.49
CA TYR A 40 -11.29 -14.74 1.32
C TYR A 40 -10.62 -16.05 1.71
N ARG A 41 -11.17 -17.17 1.24
CA ARG A 41 -10.57 -18.49 1.41
C ARG A 41 -9.56 -18.75 0.29
N GLN A 42 -8.32 -19.10 0.65
CA GLN A 42 -7.37 -19.63 -0.31
C GLN A 42 -7.78 -21.06 -0.74
N SER A 43 -7.75 -21.33 -2.05
CA SER A 43 -8.06 -22.66 -2.59
C SER A 43 -6.83 -23.54 -2.82
N ARG A 44 -5.64 -22.93 -2.86
CA ARG A 44 -4.36 -23.62 -3.11
C ARG A 44 -3.32 -23.25 -2.06
N ASN A 45 -2.40 -24.16 -1.79
CA ASN A 45 -1.22 -23.87 -0.98
C ASN A 45 -0.41 -22.71 -1.60
N TYR A 46 0.29 -21.95 -0.75
CA TYR A 46 1.14 -20.82 -1.14
C TYR A 46 0.41 -19.64 -1.83
N SER A 47 -0.92 -19.66 -1.91
CA SER A 47 -1.70 -18.53 -2.46
C SER A 47 -2.19 -17.52 -1.41
N CYS A 48 -1.74 -17.64 -0.15
CA CYS A 48 -2.14 -16.77 0.95
C CYS A 48 -1.86 -15.28 0.67
N GLY A 49 -0.66 -14.96 0.16
CA GLY A 49 -0.29 -13.59 -0.19
C GLY A 49 -1.17 -13.01 -1.29
N PHE A 50 -1.56 -13.82 -2.28
CA PHE A 50 -2.53 -13.41 -3.30
C PHE A 50 -3.91 -13.16 -2.70
N ALA A 51 -4.43 -14.09 -1.90
CA ALA A 51 -5.75 -13.96 -1.28
C ALA A 51 -5.82 -12.70 -0.40
N ALA A 52 -4.81 -12.48 0.45
CA ALA A 52 -4.69 -11.28 1.27
C ALA A 52 -4.65 -9.99 0.45
N THR A 53 -3.83 -9.98 -0.61
CA THR A 53 -3.73 -8.79 -1.48
C THR A 53 -5.06 -8.52 -2.20
N LEU A 54 -5.75 -9.56 -2.68
CA LEU A 54 -7.03 -9.43 -3.36
C LEU A 54 -8.13 -8.90 -2.43
N MET A 55 -8.14 -9.32 -1.16
CA MET A 55 -9.06 -8.78 -0.14
C MET A 55 -8.90 -7.27 -0.01
N VAL A 56 -7.65 -6.81 0.21
CA VAL A 56 -7.34 -5.38 0.34
C VAL A 56 -7.66 -4.62 -0.95
N ALA A 57 -7.22 -5.14 -2.09
CA ALA A 57 -7.42 -4.50 -3.38
C ALA A 57 -8.90 -4.32 -3.72
N ARG A 58 -9.74 -5.35 -3.50
CA ARG A 58 -11.19 -5.24 -3.78
C ARG A 58 -11.96 -4.42 -2.77
N HIS A 59 -11.43 -4.27 -1.55
CA HIS A 59 -12.02 -3.38 -0.56
C HIS A 59 -11.90 -1.90 -0.98
N PHE A 60 -10.70 -1.48 -1.43
CA PHE A 60 -10.46 -0.08 -1.81
C PHE A 60 -10.68 0.24 -3.28
N VAL A 61 -10.51 -0.75 -4.17
CA VAL A 61 -10.69 -0.63 -5.61
C VAL A 61 -11.67 -1.73 -6.06
N PRO A 62 -12.99 -1.46 -5.88
CA PRO A 62 -14.03 -2.37 -6.36
C PRO A 62 -13.80 -2.69 -7.83
N HIS A 63 -14.04 -3.94 -8.23
CA HIS A 63 -13.76 -4.48 -9.58
C HIS A 63 -12.30 -4.85 -9.90
N THR A 64 -11.39 -4.87 -8.93
CA THR A 64 -10.06 -5.46 -9.15
C THR A 64 -10.17 -6.91 -9.65
N GLY A 65 -9.61 -7.15 -10.84
CA GLY A 65 -9.63 -8.45 -11.51
C GLY A 65 -8.69 -9.46 -10.86
N ALA A 66 -9.24 -10.57 -10.37
CA ALA A 66 -8.47 -11.57 -9.63
C ALA A 66 -7.36 -12.23 -10.47
N LEU A 67 -7.65 -12.61 -11.71
CA LEU A 67 -6.70 -13.29 -12.59
C LEU A 67 -5.55 -12.37 -13.01
N ASP A 68 -5.85 -11.10 -13.31
CA ASP A 68 -4.84 -10.10 -13.67
C ASP A 68 -3.91 -9.82 -12.48
N LEU A 69 -4.50 -9.59 -11.28
CA LEU A 69 -3.72 -9.40 -10.06
C LEU A 69 -2.84 -10.61 -9.72
N TYR A 70 -3.38 -11.83 -9.86
CA TYR A 70 -2.61 -13.07 -9.64
C TYR A 70 -1.37 -13.14 -10.54
N ARG A 71 -1.53 -12.82 -11.83
CA ARG A 71 -0.43 -12.78 -12.81
C ARG A 71 0.61 -11.71 -12.45
N LYS A 72 0.16 -10.49 -12.14
CA LYS A 72 1.04 -9.37 -11.77
C LYS A 72 1.83 -9.60 -10.49
N LEU A 73 1.21 -10.26 -9.51
CA LEU A 73 1.87 -10.65 -8.26
C LEU A 73 2.91 -11.75 -8.46
N GLY A 74 2.85 -12.49 -9.58
CA GLY A 74 3.77 -13.60 -9.86
C GLY A 74 3.67 -14.72 -8.82
N THR A 75 2.49 -14.92 -8.23
CA THR A 75 2.28 -15.96 -7.22
C THR A 75 2.61 -17.32 -7.81
N SER A 76 3.49 -18.04 -7.12
CA SER A 76 4.01 -19.33 -7.58
C SER A 76 3.96 -20.37 -6.45
N ARG A 77 4.59 -21.52 -6.69
CA ARG A 77 4.75 -22.57 -5.68
C ARG A 77 5.51 -22.11 -4.42
N ASP A 78 6.33 -21.08 -4.54
CA ASP A 78 7.11 -20.51 -3.42
C ASP A 78 6.34 -19.38 -2.71
N GLY A 79 5.12 -19.10 -3.16
CA GLY A 79 4.27 -18.04 -2.63
C GLY A 79 4.30 -16.74 -3.42
N THR A 80 3.93 -15.66 -2.75
CA THR A 80 3.94 -14.30 -3.31
C THR A 80 5.01 -13.47 -2.61
N ARG A 81 5.88 -12.81 -3.38
CA ARG A 81 6.91 -11.94 -2.82
C ARG A 81 6.29 -10.68 -2.23
N GLN A 82 6.73 -10.30 -1.02
CA GLN A 82 6.27 -9.09 -0.32
C GLN A 82 6.47 -7.82 -1.17
N THR A 83 7.59 -7.72 -1.88
CA THR A 83 7.90 -6.60 -2.78
C THR A 83 6.92 -6.50 -3.95
N SER A 84 6.44 -7.64 -4.48
CA SER A 84 5.42 -7.67 -5.52
C SER A 84 4.07 -7.21 -4.99
N ILE A 85 3.69 -7.61 -3.77
CA ILE A 85 2.45 -7.13 -3.12
C ILE A 85 2.45 -5.61 -3.01
N VAL A 86 3.51 -5.03 -2.44
CA VAL A 86 3.61 -3.57 -2.27
C VAL A 86 3.58 -2.85 -3.60
N ARG A 87 4.30 -3.35 -4.62
CA ARG A 87 4.31 -2.77 -5.97
C ARG A 87 2.91 -2.77 -6.58
N GLU A 88 2.20 -3.90 -6.55
CA GLU A 88 0.88 -3.97 -7.19
C GLU A 88 -0.18 -3.17 -6.44
N LEU A 89 -0.13 -3.09 -5.10
CA LEU A 89 -1.02 -2.19 -4.35
C LEU A 89 -0.78 -0.72 -4.72
N ARG A 90 0.49 -0.31 -4.88
CA ARG A 90 0.85 1.04 -5.36
C ARG A 90 0.37 1.29 -6.79
N ASN A 91 0.47 0.30 -7.67
CA ASN A 91 -0.05 0.39 -9.04
C ASN A 91 -1.57 0.58 -9.07
N LEU A 92 -2.29 0.10 -8.05
CA LEU A 92 -3.72 0.32 -7.86
C LEU A 92 -4.06 1.69 -7.21
N GLY A 93 -3.05 2.53 -6.96
CA GLY A 93 -3.22 3.86 -6.35
C GLY A 93 -3.22 3.85 -4.81
N LEU A 94 -2.89 2.72 -4.17
CA LEU A 94 -2.85 2.62 -2.71
C LEU A 94 -1.47 2.96 -2.17
N SER A 95 -1.43 3.61 -1.01
CA SER A 95 -0.18 3.73 -0.24
C SER A 95 0.09 2.43 0.49
N ALA A 96 1.20 1.78 0.19
CA ALA A 96 1.63 0.53 0.83
C ALA A 96 3.13 0.58 1.14
N ASN A 97 3.52 0.10 2.32
CA ASN A 97 4.90 0.08 2.79
C ASN A 97 5.21 -1.25 3.47
N LEU A 98 6.47 -1.70 3.36
CA LEU A 98 6.97 -2.80 4.17
C LEU A 98 7.35 -2.28 5.54
N ARG A 99 6.87 -2.95 6.58
CA ARG A 99 7.25 -2.69 7.97
C ARG A 99 7.71 -4.00 8.59
N TYR A 100 8.81 -3.92 9.31
CA TYR A 100 9.38 -5.03 10.08
C TYR A 100 9.16 -4.84 11.58
N ASP A 101 8.61 -3.69 11.96
CA ASP A 101 8.41 -3.20 13.33
C ASP A 101 6.93 -3.21 13.73
N VAL A 102 6.14 -4.17 13.24
CA VAL A 102 4.71 -4.26 13.55
C VAL A 102 4.52 -4.68 15.01
N ASP A 103 3.91 -3.80 15.80
CA ASP A 103 3.42 -4.10 17.13
C ASP A 103 2.05 -4.79 17.03
N TRP A 104 2.07 -6.12 17.15
CA TRP A 104 0.86 -6.93 17.08
C TRP A 104 -0.05 -6.74 18.28
N GLU A 105 0.49 -6.39 19.46
CA GLU A 105 -0.34 -6.15 20.65
C GLU A 105 -1.22 -4.93 20.47
N ARG A 106 -0.68 -3.90 19.81
CA ARG A 106 -1.44 -2.70 19.44
C ARG A 106 -2.50 -2.99 18.37
N THR A 107 -2.16 -3.78 17.36
CA THR A 107 -3.00 -3.99 16.16
C THR A 107 -4.30 -4.79 16.46
N VAL A 108 -4.29 -5.66 17.47
CA VAL A 108 -5.41 -6.58 17.77
C VAL A 108 -6.41 -6.00 18.79
N ARG A 109 -6.06 -4.91 19.50
CA ARG A 109 -6.84 -4.37 20.63
C ARG A 109 -7.80 -3.22 20.27
N GLU A 110 -7.82 -2.76 19.03
CA GLU A 110 -8.76 -1.75 18.50
C GLU A 110 -9.92 -2.40 17.74
#